data_AF-A0A925M700-F1
#
_entry.id   AF-A0A925M700-F1
#
_cell.length_a   1.000
_cell.length_b   1.000
_cell.length_c   1.000
_cell.angle_alpha   90.00
_cell.angle_beta   90.00
_cell.angle_gamma   90.00
#
_symmetry.space_group_name_H-M   'P 1'
#
loop_
_entity.id
_entity.type
_entity.pdbx_description
1 polymer ?
#
loop_
_entity_poly.entity_id
_entity_poly.type
_entity_poly.pdbx_seq_one_letter_code
_entity_poly.pdbx_strand_id
1 'polypeptide(L)'
;MKNVLYLRLVGIGLLLILPFGAGWWAVDVLRFQQLSGCQSIAEAEAQADDVAATFYCAQASAGQQTLDSLSEAIRLARLVPLDHPLADQSERLVEQASQKLLELAENSFQSGNLEEAIGTARRIPATTGAYRVADERLKAWQSAWDRAQSIYGDAEASAERDQWDQAFEKARELRQLGNRYWNNDRYQELVQKIQEAKEGKATQAKAERDRQKVSQTKYTAQPDLVSNWQQDQAREATENLDRARKFASTGTAEGLRTAIDAAGLVLYGTSRYEEAQRSVDRWNHQLQELEDRPYLARAVQLANKGDMSSLQAAIAEASNVSFGSVLYQEAQDKIGQWTDAIQKLHSRAYPEPPSRNRISPADYVVPVKTTAP
;
A
#
# COMPACT_ATOMS: atom_id res chain seq x y z
N MET A 1 -20.02 -12.75 -63.61
CA MET A 1 -21.31 -12.97 -62.93
C MET A 1 -21.03 -13.22 -61.45
N LYS A 2 -20.42 -12.30 -60.68
CA LYS A 2 -20.91 -10.98 -60.22
C LYS A 2 -22.34 -11.05 -59.67
N ASN A 3 -22.46 -10.94 -58.35
CA ASN A 3 -23.55 -10.31 -57.59
C ASN A 3 -24.77 -11.12 -57.13
N VAL A 4 -24.68 -12.44 -56.90
CA VAL A 4 -25.81 -13.19 -56.27
C VAL A 4 -25.43 -14.05 -55.05
N LEU A 5 -24.14 -14.16 -54.68
CA LEU A 5 -23.73 -15.00 -53.54
C LEU A 5 -23.37 -14.27 -52.24
N TYR A 6 -23.52 -12.93 -52.19
CA TYR A 6 -23.24 -12.15 -50.97
C TYR A 6 -24.50 -11.79 -50.15
N LEU A 7 -25.69 -12.19 -50.61
CA LEU A 7 -26.97 -11.82 -49.99
C LEU A 7 -27.71 -12.96 -49.27
N ARG A 8 -27.00 -14.04 -48.89
CA ARG A 8 -27.56 -15.14 -48.07
C ARG A 8 -26.70 -15.53 -46.85
N LEU A 9 -25.80 -14.65 -46.43
CA LEU A 9 -25.10 -14.74 -45.13
C LEU A 9 -25.26 -13.46 -44.28
N VAL A 10 -26.31 -12.67 -44.55
CA VAL A 10 -26.74 -11.54 -43.71
C VAL A 10 -27.91 -11.94 -42.78
N GLY A 11 -28.23 -13.23 -42.68
CA GLY A 11 -29.44 -13.71 -42.00
C GLY A 11 -29.27 -14.32 -40.61
N ILE A 12 -28.11 -14.86 -40.24
CA ILE A 12 -27.95 -15.63 -38.98
C ILE A 12 -26.53 -15.45 -38.41
N GLY A 13 -26.10 -14.21 -38.25
CA GLY A 13 -24.76 -13.88 -37.74
C GLY A 13 -24.71 -12.62 -36.87
N LEU A 14 -25.84 -12.23 -36.26
CA LEU A 14 -25.94 -10.98 -35.50
C LEU A 14 -26.73 -11.12 -34.19
N LEU A 15 -26.80 -12.32 -33.60
CA LEU A 15 -27.59 -12.55 -32.38
C LEU A 15 -26.99 -13.59 -31.41
N LEU A 16 -25.66 -13.74 -31.36
CA LEU A 16 -24.97 -14.59 -30.37
C LEU A 16 -23.65 -14.00 -29.88
N ILE A 17 -23.61 -12.68 -29.66
CA ILE A 17 -22.59 -12.06 -28.81
C ILE A 17 -23.30 -11.02 -27.94
N LEU A 18 -23.08 -11.12 -26.62
CA LEU A 18 -23.67 -10.37 -25.50
C LEU A 18 -24.92 -11.05 -24.89
N PRO A 19 -24.80 -11.50 -23.62
CA PRO A 19 -24.94 -10.51 -22.56
C PRO A 19 -23.91 -10.71 -21.44
N PHE A 20 -22.67 -10.27 -21.63
CA PHE A 20 -21.77 -9.99 -20.48
C PHE A 20 -20.95 -8.71 -20.64
N GLY A 21 -21.08 -7.97 -21.75
CA GLY A 21 -20.35 -6.70 -21.97
C GLY A 21 -21.19 -5.43 -21.75
N ALA A 22 -22.47 -5.42 -22.11
CA ALA A 22 -23.24 -4.17 -22.12
C ALA A 22 -23.47 -3.56 -20.73
N GLY A 23 -23.56 -4.38 -19.68
CA GLY A 23 -23.73 -3.89 -18.30
C GLY A 23 -22.47 -3.22 -17.75
N TRP A 24 -21.28 -3.71 -18.11
CA TRP A 24 -20.03 -3.19 -17.55
C TRP A 24 -19.63 -1.87 -18.23
N TRP A 25 -19.77 -1.79 -19.56
CA TRP A 25 -19.50 -0.56 -20.31
C TRP A 25 -20.56 0.52 -20.05
N ALA A 26 -21.84 0.17 -19.82
CA ALA A 26 -22.87 1.15 -19.50
C ALA A 26 -22.64 1.82 -18.13
N VAL A 27 -22.17 1.08 -17.13
CA VAL A 27 -21.83 1.65 -15.81
C VAL A 27 -20.62 2.58 -15.91
N ASP A 28 -19.60 2.21 -16.69
CA ASP A 28 -18.39 3.03 -16.86
C ASP A 28 -18.69 4.32 -17.66
N VAL A 29 -19.56 4.23 -18.68
CA VAL A 29 -20.04 5.40 -19.44
C VAL A 29 -20.90 6.33 -18.57
N LEU A 30 -21.71 5.81 -17.65
CA LEU A 30 -22.50 6.63 -16.72
C LEU A 30 -21.61 7.34 -15.68
N ARG A 31 -20.53 6.70 -15.21
CA ARG A 31 -19.53 7.34 -14.33
C ARG A 31 -18.76 8.44 -15.05
N PHE A 32 -18.42 8.25 -16.31
CA PHE A 32 -17.74 9.24 -17.14
C PHE A 32 -18.61 10.47 -17.44
N GLN A 33 -19.93 10.29 -17.65
CA GLN A 33 -20.86 11.41 -17.89
C GLN A 33 -21.12 12.30 -16.65
N GLN A 34 -21.00 11.77 -15.43
CA GLN A 34 -21.18 12.58 -14.21
C GLN A 34 -20.00 13.52 -13.94
N LEU A 35 -18.78 13.16 -14.37
CA LEU A 35 -17.58 13.96 -14.15
C LEU A 35 -17.45 15.13 -15.11
N SER A 36 -17.91 14.98 -16.36
CA SER A 36 -17.87 16.06 -17.35
C SER A 36 -18.75 17.24 -16.95
N GLY A 37 -19.88 16.98 -16.25
CA GLY A 37 -20.71 18.04 -15.66
C GLY A 37 -20.10 18.72 -14.43
N CYS A 38 -19.15 18.07 -13.75
CA CYS A 38 -18.43 18.64 -12.60
C CYS A 38 -17.17 19.42 -13.02
N GLN A 39 -16.53 19.04 -14.12
CA GLN A 39 -15.39 19.79 -14.69
C GLN A 39 -15.77 21.21 -15.12
N SER A 40 -16.98 21.41 -15.68
CA SER A 40 -17.45 22.74 -16.11
C SER A 40 -17.73 23.70 -14.94
N ILE A 41 -18.04 23.18 -13.74
CA ILE A 41 -18.27 23.98 -12.53
C ILE A 41 -16.94 24.41 -11.89
N ALA A 42 -15.85 23.66 -12.11
CA ALA A 42 -14.52 23.99 -11.59
C ALA A 42 -13.79 25.11 -12.37
N GLU A 43 -14.07 25.26 -13.67
CA GLU A 43 -13.48 26.28 -14.55
C GLU A 43 -14.27 27.59 -14.58
N ALA A 44 -15.57 27.53 -14.25
CA ALA A 44 -16.34 28.72 -13.93
C ALA A 44 -15.97 29.14 -12.51
N GLU A 45 -15.23 30.23 -12.34
CA GLU A 45 -14.98 30.84 -11.03
C GLU A 45 -16.28 30.81 -10.23
N ALA A 46 -16.27 30.10 -9.09
CA ALA A 46 -17.42 29.88 -8.25
C ALA A 46 -18.05 31.22 -7.88
N GLN A 47 -19.05 31.64 -8.64
CA GLN A 47 -20.06 32.54 -8.14
C GLN A 47 -20.65 31.84 -6.93
N ALA A 48 -20.72 32.54 -5.80
CA ALA A 48 -21.07 32.03 -4.48
C ALA A 48 -22.46 31.35 -4.39
N ASP A 49 -23.16 31.20 -5.52
CA ASP A 49 -24.56 30.80 -5.62
C ASP A 49 -24.78 29.27 -5.73
N ASP A 50 -23.75 28.44 -5.98
CA ASP A 50 -23.93 26.97 -6.02
C ASP A 50 -22.88 26.17 -5.23
N VAL A 51 -22.75 26.53 -3.95
CA VAL A 51 -21.98 25.77 -2.95
C VAL A 51 -22.47 24.31 -2.85
N ALA A 52 -23.76 24.07 -3.08
CA ALA A 52 -24.36 22.74 -3.06
C ALA A 52 -23.87 21.85 -4.22
N ALA A 53 -23.84 22.35 -5.46
CA ALA A 53 -23.29 21.61 -6.58
C ALA A 53 -21.78 21.38 -6.45
N THR A 54 -21.04 22.35 -5.93
CA THR A 54 -19.61 22.20 -5.66
C THR A 54 -19.36 21.07 -4.67
N PHE A 55 -20.11 21.03 -3.56
CA PHE A 55 -20.01 19.97 -2.58
C PHE A 55 -20.49 18.61 -3.13
N TYR A 56 -21.52 18.59 -3.98
CA TYR A 56 -21.95 17.36 -4.68
C TYR A 56 -20.84 16.79 -5.57
N CYS A 57 -20.17 17.65 -6.34
CA CYS A 57 -19.05 17.25 -7.18
C CYS A 57 -17.84 16.77 -6.35
N ALA A 58 -17.61 17.37 -5.19
CA ALA A 58 -16.62 16.88 -4.24
C ALA A 58 -16.94 15.44 -3.79
N GLN A 59 -18.18 15.16 -3.40
CA GLN A 59 -18.60 13.80 -3.00
C GLN A 59 -18.49 12.79 -4.14
N ALA A 60 -18.96 13.17 -5.34
CA ALA A 60 -18.88 12.31 -6.52
C ALA A 60 -17.43 11.97 -6.89
N SER A 61 -16.53 12.95 -6.77
CA SER A 61 -15.09 12.74 -6.97
C SER A 61 -14.53 11.78 -5.92
N ALA A 62 -14.84 11.98 -4.64
CA ALA A 62 -14.36 11.11 -3.56
C ALA A 62 -14.79 9.65 -3.72
N GLY A 63 -15.97 9.41 -4.31
CA GLY A 63 -16.51 8.07 -4.55
C GLY A 63 -15.68 7.19 -5.48
N GLN A 64 -14.77 7.76 -6.28
CA GLN A 64 -13.88 6.99 -7.15
C GLN A 64 -12.65 6.42 -6.44
N GLN A 65 -12.27 6.99 -5.29
CA GLN A 65 -11.17 6.50 -4.44
C GLN A 65 -9.81 6.37 -5.15
N THR A 66 -9.56 7.19 -6.17
CA THR A 66 -8.27 7.28 -6.86
C THR A 66 -7.50 8.50 -6.38
N LEU A 67 -6.17 8.52 -6.57
CA LEU A 67 -5.30 9.64 -6.19
C LEU A 67 -5.85 11.00 -6.66
N ASP A 68 -6.15 11.11 -7.96
CA ASP A 68 -6.59 12.37 -8.55
C ASP A 68 -8.02 12.73 -8.14
N SER A 69 -8.92 11.75 -8.06
CA SER A 69 -10.32 11.99 -7.67
C SER A 69 -10.46 12.39 -6.20
N LEU A 70 -9.64 11.83 -5.30
CA LEU A 70 -9.58 12.23 -3.89
C LEU A 70 -8.93 13.61 -3.72
N SER A 71 -7.87 13.89 -4.47
CA SER A 71 -7.24 15.23 -4.49
C SER A 71 -8.23 16.29 -4.96
N GLU A 72 -9.01 15.98 -6.00
CA GLU A 72 -10.04 16.85 -6.54
C GLU A 72 -11.22 17.03 -5.56
N ALA A 73 -11.65 15.95 -4.91
CA ALA A 73 -12.67 16.02 -3.87
C ALA A 73 -12.27 16.97 -2.74
N ILE A 74 -11.02 16.89 -2.27
CA ILE A 74 -10.46 17.79 -1.26
C ILE A 74 -10.45 19.24 -1.76
N ARG A 75 -10.00 19.45 -3.00
CA ARG A 75 -9.94 20.79 -3.62
C ARG A 75 -11.32 21.44 -3.65
N LEU A 76 -12.32 20.71 -4.16
CA LEU A 76 -13.71 21.18 -4.28
C LEU A 76 -14.36 21.39 -2.91
N ALA A 77 -14.18 20.45 -1.97
CA ALA A 77 -14.74 20.57 -0.63
C ALA A 77 -14.22 21.82 0.12
N ARG A 78 -12.94 22.15 -0.05
CA ARG A 78 -12.33 23.34 0.56
C ARG A 78 -12.84 24.68 0.00
N LEU A 79 -13.61 24.67 -1.09
CA LEU A 79 -14.27 25.87 -1.62
C LEU A 79 -15.57 26.21 -0.86
N VAL A 80 -16.11 25.29 -0.07
CA VAL A 80 -17.31 25.53 0.75
C VAL A 80 -16.97 26.56 1.84
N PRO A 81 -17.64 27.72 1.88
CA PRO A 81 -17.39 28.74 2.90
C PRO A 81 -17.67 28.23 4.32
N LEU A 82 -16.89 28.70 5.31
CA LEU A 82 -17.02 28.30 6.71
C LEU A 82 -18.38 28.70 7.33
N ASP A 83 -19.02 29.75 6.82
CA ASP A 83 -20.34 30.22 7.28
C ASP A 83 -21.52 29.49 6.58
N HIS A 84 -21.23 28.58 5.65
CA HIS A 84 -22.24 27.85 4.91
C HIS A 84 -22.80 26.65 5.71
N PRO A 85 -24.10 26.29 5.61
CA PRO A 85 -24.68 25.13 6.28
C PRO A 85 -24.06 23.76 5.93
N LEU A 86 -23.20 23.71 4.91
CA LEU A 86 -22.47 22.51 4.49
C LEU A 86 -21.01 22.47 4.96
N ALA A 87 -20.53 23.48 5.71
CA ALA A 87 -19.13 23.57 6.13
C ALA A 87 -18.68 22.32 6.89
N ASP A 88 -19.43 21.90 7.90
CA ASP A 88 -19.15 20.69 8.69
C ASP A 88 -19.08 19.41 7.82
N GLN A 89 -20.02 19.27 6.87
CA GLN A 89 -20.05 18.13 5.94
C GLN A 89 -18.82 18.16 5.03
N SER A 90 -18.41 19.34 4.60
CA SER A 90 -17.27 19.55 3.74
C SER A 90 -15.95 19.22 4.43
N GLU A 91 -15.76 19.70 5.66
CA GLU A 91 -14.58 19.38 6.46
C GLU A 91 -14.45 17.88 6.72
N ARG A 92 -15.56 17.19 7.03
CA ARG A 92 -15.56 15.72 7.16
C ARG A 92 -15.15 15.03 5.86
N LEU A 93 -15.63 15.50 4.70
CA LEU A 93 -15.24 14.94 3.41
C LEU A 93 -13.74 15.13 3.15
N VAL A 94 -13.20 16.32 3.47
CA VAL A 94 -11.76 16.59 3.36
C VAL A 94 -10.94 15.63 4.23
N GLU A 95 -11.36 15.41 5.47
CA GLU A 95 -10.69 14.49 6.39
C GLU A 95 -10.75 13.03 5.87
N GLN A 96 -11.92 12.56 5.46
CA GLN A 96 -12.09 11.19 4.92
C GLN A 96 -11.29 10.96 3.64
N ALA A 97 -11.34 11.90 2.70
CA ALA A 97 -10.56 11.81 1.47
C ALA A 97 -9.05 11.84 1.75
N SER A 98 -8.61 12.61 2.75
CA SER A 98 -7.22 12.67 3.18
C SER A 98 -6.73 11.36 3.82
N GLN A 99 -7.59 10.69 4.60
CA GLN A 99 -7.31 9.35 5.13
C GLN A 99 -7.19 8.32 3.99
N LYS A 100 -8.04 8.41 2.97
CA LYS A 100 -7.95 7.56 1.78
C LYS A 100 -6.70 7.83 0.94
N LEU A 101 -6.24 9.08 0.84
CA LEU A 101 -4.95 9.38 0.22
C LEU A 101 -3.79 8.75 1.01
N LEU A 102 -3.82 8.80 2.34
CA LEU A 102 -2.81 8.14 3.18
C LEU A 102 -2.79 6.63 2.95
N GLU A 103 -3.97 6.02 2.81
CA GLU A 103 -4.12 4.60 2.48
C GLU A 103 -3.50 4.24 1.12
N LEU A 104 -3.74 5.05 0.09
CA LEU A 104 -3.12 4.87 -1.23
C LEU A 104 -1.60 5.02 -1.16
N ALA A 105 -1.09 5.99 -0.40
CA ALA A 105 0.35 6.18 -0.22
C ALA A 105 1.00 4.96 0.43
N GLU A 106 0.40 4.42 1.49
CA GLU A 106 0.94 3.26 2.19
C GLU A 106 0.87 1.99 1.31
N ASN A 107 -0.18 1.81 0.51
CA ASN A 107 -0.23 0.77 -0.53
C ASN A 107 0.98 0.85 -1.47
N SER A 108 1.23 2.03 -2.05
CA SER A 108 2.38 2.26 -2.94
C SER A 108 3.69 1.92 -2.23
N PHE A 109 3.87 2.30 -0.96
CA PHE A 109 5.08 1.97 -0.21
C PHE A 109 5.26 0.45 -0.04
N GLN A 110 4.20 -0.25 0.38
CA GLN A 110 4.23 -1.70 0.56
C GLN A 110 4.47 -2.47 -0.75
N SER A 111 4.05 -1.90 -1.88
CA SER A 111 4.30 -2.42 -3.22
C SER A 111 5.69 -2.10 -3.79
N GLY A 112 6.53 -1.37 -3.06
CA GLY A 112 7.89 -1.01 -3.52
C GLY A 112 7.97 0.32 -4.30
N ASN A 113 6.87 1.07 -4.38
CA ASN A 113 6.81 2.35 -5.06
C ASN A 113 7.01 3.51 -4.06
N LEU A 114 8.19 3.62 -3.44
CA LEU A 114 8.46 4.64 -2.42
C LEU A 114 8.20 6.07 -2.92
N GLU A 115 8.63 6.40 -4.14
CA GLU A 115 8.45 7.75 -4.70
C GLU A 115 6.96 8.10 -4.89
N GLU A 116 6.16 7.15 -5.36
CA GLU A 116 4.72 7.33 -5.51
C GLU A 116 4.03 7.47 -4.14
N ALA A 117 4.46 6.69 -3.15
CA ALA A 117 3.99 6.79 -1.78
C ALA A 117 4.26 8.19 -1.19
N ILE A 118 5.49 8.68 -1.34
CA ILE A 118 5.88 10.01 -0.88
C ILE A 118 5.07 11.09 -1.61
N GLY A 119 4.96 10.98 -2.94
CA GLY A 119 4.21 11.93 -3.76
C GLY A 119 2.74 12.01 -3.35
N THR A 120 2.12 10.86 -3.08
CA THR A 120 0.73 10.77 -2.63
C THR A 120 0.54 11.35 -1.23
N ALA A 121 1.38 10.96 -0.26
CA ALA A 121 1.28 11.44 1.11
C ALA A 121 1.48 12.97 1.21
N ARG A 122 2.30 13.57 0.33
CA ARG A 122 2.49 15.03 0.27
C ARG A 122 1.28 15.80 -0.25
N ARG A 123 0.32 15.14 -0.90
CA ARG A 123 -0.95 15.78 -1.33
C ARG A 123 -1.95 15.91 -0.17
N ILE A 124 -1.70 15.25 0.96
CA ILE A 124 -2.55 15.33 2.15
C ILE A 124 -2.47 16.73 2.74
N PRO A 125 -3.59 17.44 2.95
CA PRO A 125 -3.55 18.81 3.41
C PRO A 125 -3.17 18.95 4.89
N ALA A 126 -2.31 19.92 5.20
CA ALA A 126 -1.81 20.19 6.55
C ALA A 126 -2.88 20.55 7.61
N THR A 127 -4.09 20.89 7.18
CA THR A 127 -5.22 21.19 8.09
C THR A 127 -5.95 19.94 8.58
N THR A 128 -5.58 18.75 8.09
CA THR A 128 -6.26 17.48 8.41
C THR A 128 -5.55 16.71 9.51
N GLY A 129 -6.29 15.86 10.23
CA GLY A 129 -5.70 14.93 11.19
C GLY A 129 -4.77 13.92 10.51
N ALA A 130 -5.15 13.48 9.31
CA ALA A 130 -4.35 12.59 8.46
C ALA A 130 -2.94 13.10 8.16
N TYR A 131 -2.72 14.42 8.10
CA TYR A 131 -1.40 14.99 7.79
C TYR A 131 -0.34 14.62 8.82
N ARG A 132 -0.67 14.66 10.12
CA ARG A 132 0.30 14.33 11.17
C ARG A 132 0.75 12.87 11.05
N VAL A 133 -0.20 11.97 10.78
CA VAL A 133 0.10 10.55 10.57
C VAL A 133 0.95 10.36 9.31
N ALA A 134 0.63 11.07 8.23
CA ALA A 134 1.40 11.03 6.99
C ALA A 134 2.86 11.49 7.18
N ASP A 135 3.11 12.57 7.92
CA ASP A 135 4.46 13.08 8.19
C ASP A 135 5.31 12.07 8.99
N GLU A 136 4.71 11.44 10.01
CA GLU A 136 5.35 10.38 10.79
C GLU A 136 5.69 9.16 9.90
N ARG A 137 4.75 8.77 9.02
CA ARG A 137 4.93 7.65 8.08
C ARG A 137 6.04 7.91 7.06
N LEU A 138 6.10 9.11 6.48
CA LEU A 138 7.13 9.50 5.51
C LEU A 138 8.55 9.30 6.07
N LYS A 139 8.78 9.71 7.32
CA LYS A 139 10.07 9.53 8.00
C LYS A 139 10.39 8.04 8.22
N ALA A 140 9.41 7.27 8.64
CA ALA A 140 9.56 5.83 8.87
C ALA A 140 9.86 5.08 7.56
N TRP A 141 9.13 5.38 6.48
CA TRP A 141 9.29 4.76 5.17
C TRP A 141 10.68 5.00 4.59
N GLN A 142 11.16 6.25 4.61
CA GLN A 142 12.50 6.59 4.14
C GLN A 142 13.58 5.83 4.92
N SER A 143 13.49 5.84 6.25
CA SER A 143 14.46 5.14 7.10
C SER A 143 14.45 3.62 6.91
N ALA A 144 13.28 3.03 6.68
CA ALA A 144 13.15 1.59 6.40
C ALA A 144 13.73 1.24 5.02
N TRP A 145 13.48 2.08 4.02
CA TRP A 145 13.97 1.89 2.67
C TRP A 145 15.49 1.97 2.58
N ASP A 146 16.10 2.99 3.19
CA ASP A 146 17.55 3.17 3.22
C ASP A 146 18.24 1.96 3.90
N ARG A 147 17.67 1.49 5.02
CA ARG A 147 18.15 0.27 5.70
C ARG A 147 18.03 -0.96 4.82
N ALA A 148 16.91 -1.14 4.12
CA ALA A 148 16.69 -2.27 3.24
C ALA A 148 17.71 -2.30 2.10
N GLN A 149 17.97 -1.15 1.47
CA GLN A 149 18.98 -1.00 0.43
C GLN A 149 20.39 -1.34 0.94
N SER A 150 20.74 -0.86 2.13
CA SER A 150 22.03 -1.18 2.76
C SER A 150 22.17 -2.69 3.00
N ILE A 151 21.17 -3.33 3.61
CA ILE A 151 21.19 -4.77 3.90
C ILE A 151 21.31 -5.57 2.60
N TYR A 152 20.57 -5.19 1.56
CA TYR A 152 20.63 -5.83 0.25
C TYR A 152 22.03 -5.74 -0.36
N GLY A 153 22.63 -4.54 -0.35
CA GLY A 153 23.98 -4.33 -0.87
C GLY A 153 25.06 -5.09 -0.07
N ASP A 154 24.94 -5.13 1.27
CA ASP A 154 25.85 -5.88 2.14
C ASP A 154 25.77 -7.39 1.88
N ALA A 155 24.57 -7.90 1.60
CA ALA A 155 24.36 -9.30 1.25
C ALA A 155 25.02 -9.66 -0.09
N GLU A 156 24.82 -8.83 -1.13
CA GLU A 156 25.49 -9.01 -2.43
C GLU A 156 27.01 -8.96 -2.28
N ALA A 157 27.54 -7.96 -1.56
CA ALA A 157 28.98 -7.84 -1.32
C ALA A 157 29.56 -9.03 -0.53
N SER A 158 28.79 -9.61 0.40
CA SER A 158 29.19 -10.82 1.12
C SER A 158 29.24 -12.04 0.20
N ALA A 159 28.26 -12.16 -0.71
CA ALA A 159 28.23 -13.24 -1.69
C ALA A 159 29.41 -13.15 -2.68
N GLU A 160 29.77 -11.95 -3.14
CA GLU A 160 30.94 -11.75 -4.00
C GLU A 160 32.26 -12.20 -3.35
N ARG A 161 32.37 -12.04 -2.02
CA ARG A 161 33.53 -12.45 -1.21
C ARG A 161 33.48 -13.91 -0.75
N ASP A 162 32.57 -14.72 -1.28
CA ASP A 162 32.35 -16.13 -0.88
C ASP A 162 31.93 -16.30 0.59
N GLN A 163 31.45 -15.24 1.24
CA GLN A 163 30.96 -15.26 2.62
C GLN A 163 29.48 -15.64 2.64
N TRP A 164 29.17 -16.85 2.16
CA TRP A 164 27.79 -17.32 1.93
C TRP A 164 26.92 -17.22 3.18
N ASP A 165 27.44 -17.61 4.34
CA ASP A 165 26.69 -17.55 5.60
C ASP A 165 26.30 -16.11 5.96
N GLN A 166 27.22 -15.16 5.77
CA GLN A 166 26.96 -13.73 6.02
C GLN A 166 25.94 -13.17 5.02
N ALA A 167 26.04 -13.55 3.75
CA ALA A 167 25.08 -13.14 2.72
C ALA A 167 23.65 -13.61 3.06
N PHE A 168 23.49 -14.87 3.48
CA PHE A 168 22.19 -15.41 3.89
C PHE A 168 21.69 -14.84 5.22
N GLU A 169 22.56 -14.52 6.18
CA GLU A 169 22.17 -13.77 7.39
C GLU A 169 21.61 -12.40 7.04
N LYS A 170 22.29 -11.64 6.17
CA LYS A 170 21.81 -10.33 5.72
C LYS A 170 20.48 -10.45 4.97
N ALA A 171 20.31 -11.47 4.14
CA ALA A 171 19.02 -11.73 3.52
C ALA A 171 17.90 -11.98 4.55
N ARG A 172 18.17 -12.65 5.68
CA ARG A 172 17.19 -12.80 6.77
C ARG A 172 16.86 -11.48 7.46
N GLU A 173 17.86 -10.64 7.74
CA GLU A 173 17.65 -9.30 8.31
C GLU A 173 16.69 -8.47 7.45
N LEU A 174 16.76 -8.60 6.12
CA LEU A 174 15.90 -7.88 5.17
C LEU A 174 14.40 -8.14 5.42
N ARG A 175 14.03 -9.35 5.85
CA ARG A 175 12.63 -9.76 6.08
C ARG A 175 12.02 -9.15 7.34
N GLN A 176 12.83 -8.56 8.20
CA GLN A 176 12.39 -7.99 9.47
C GLN A 176 12.01 -6.51 9.35
N LEU A 177 12.18 -5.88 8.18
CA LEU A 177 11.97 -4.45 7.97
C LEU A 177 10.50 -4.05 7.82
N GLY A 178 9.59 -5.02 7.71
CA GLY A 178 8.14 -4.76 7.72
C GLY A 178 7.58 -4.13 6.44
N ASN A 179 8.30 -4.20 5.32
CA ASN A 179 7.82 -3.78 4.00
C ASN A 179 7.61 -5.02 3.11
N ARG A 180 6.41 -5.19 2.56
CA ARG A 180 6.05 -6.40 1.79
C ARG A 180 6.97 -6.64 0.59
N TYR A 181 7.26 -5.60 -0.20
CA TYR A 181 8.16 -5.69 -1.34
C TYR A 181 9.58 -6.14 -0.95
N TRP A 182 10.14 -5.58 0.12
CA TRP A 182 11.46 -5.99 0.60
C TRP A 182 11.46 -7.41 1.20
N ASN A 183 10.43 -7.73 1.98
CA ASN A 183 10.30 -9.00 2.69
C ASN A 183 10.06 -10.20 1.77
N ASN A 184 9.39 -9.97 0.64
CA ASN A 184 8.99 -11.02 -0.30
C ASN A 184 9.82 -10.91 -1.58
N ASP A 185 9.53 -9.93 -2.43
CA ASP A 185 10.07 -9.86 -3.79
C ASP A 185 11.59 -9.70 -3.80
N ARG A 186 12.11 -8.70 -3.10
CA ARG A 186 13.56 -8.44 -3.06
C ARG A 186 14.32 -9.48 -2.28
N TYR A 187 13.75 -10.00 -1.20
CA TYR A 187 14.34 -11.13 -0.49
C TYR A 187 14.53 -12.34 -1.40
N GLN A 188 13.51 -12.71 -2.18
CA GLN A 188 13.61 -13.85 -3.11
C GLN A 188 14.65 -13.62 -4.20
N GLU A 189 14.64 -12.42 -4.81
CA GLU A 189 15.67 -12.06 -5.80
C GLU A 189 17.08 -12.14 -5.21
N LEU A 190 17.27 -11.64 -3.98
CA LEU A 190 18.56 -11.66 -3.30
C LEU A 190 19.04 -13.10 -3.04
N VAL A 191 18.18 -13.94 -2.48
CA VAL A 191 18.48 -15.34 -2.21
C VAL A 191 18.83 -16.09 -3.51
N GLN A 192 18.09 -15.84 -4.59
CA GLN A 192 18.39 -16.40 -5.90
C GLN A 192 19.79 -15.98 -6.39
N LYS A 193 20.12 -14.69 -6.33
CA LYS A 193 21.45 -14.18 -6.73
C LYS A 193 22.58 -14.81 -5.93
N ILE A 194 22.42 -14.89 -4.60
CA ILE A 194 23.43 -15.51 -3.72
C ILE A 194 23.65 -16.97 -4.12
N GLN A 195 22.57 -17.68 -4.43
CA GLN A 195 22.63 -19.09 -4.82
C GLN A 195 23.30 -19.29 -6.19
N GLU A 196 22.91 -18.51 -7.20
CA GLU A 196 23.51 -18.55 -8.53
C GLU A 196 25.02 -18.25 -8.48
N ALA A 197 25.42 -17.28 -7.66
CA ALA A 197 26.83 -16.95 -7.43
C ALA A 197 27.60 -18.15 -6.82
N LYS A 198 27.01 -18.81 -5.82
CA LYS A 198 27.60 -19.99 -5.16
C LYS A 198 27.73 -21.18 -6.11
N GLU A 199 26.70 -21.46 -6.91
CA GLU A 199 26.70 -22.54 -7.90
C GLU A 199 27.69 -22.31 -9.03
N GLY A 200 27.77 -21.07 -9.51
CA GLY A 200 28.75 -20.66 -10.51
C GLY A 200 30.17 -20.92 -10.06
N LYS A 201 30.52 -20.53 -8.82
CA LYS A 201 31.84 -20.78 -8.21
C LYS A 201 32.12 -22.28 -8.05
N ALA A 202 31.14 -23.07 -7.60
CA ALA A 202 31.30 -24.53 -7.47
C ALA A 202 31.56 -25.20 -8.82
N THR A 203 30.86 -24.77 -9.87
CA THR A 203 31.02 -25.27 -11.24
C THR A 203 32.39 -24.92 -11.81
N GLN A 204 32.86 -23.69 -11.59
CA GLN A 204 34.20 -23.26 -11.97
C GLN A 204 35.28 -24.10 -11.28
N ALA A 205 35.17 -24.30 -9.96
CA ALA A 205 36.10 -25.12 -9.20
C ALA A 205 36.12 -26.58 -9.69
N LYS A 206 34.97 -27.14 -10.08
CA LYS A 206 34.89 -28.47 -10.72
C LYS A 206 35.62 -28.49 -12.06
N ALA A 207 35.32 -27.54 -12.95
CA ALA A 207 35.95 -27.47 -14.26
C ALA A 207 37.47 -27.30 -14.17
N GLU A 208 37.96 -26.53 -13.20
CA GLU A 208 39.38 -26.33 -12.95
C GLU A 208 40.06 -27.60 -12.44
N ARG A 209 39.42 -28.32 -11.49
CA ARG A 209 39.87 -29.65 -11.07
C ARG A 209 39.91 -30.64 -12.23
N ASP A 210 38.89 -30.64 -13.09
CA ASP A 210 38.81 -31.56 -14.23
C ASP A 210 39.88 -31.24 -15.29
N ARG A 211 40.18 -29.94 -15.54
CA ARG A 211 41.32 -29.52 -16.37
C ARG A 211 42.66 -29.98 -15.79
N GLN A 212 42.85 -29.88 -14.47
CA GLN A 212 44.04 -30.37 -13.78
C GLN A 212 44.14 -31.91 -13.78
N LYS A 213 43.02 -32.63 -13.75
CA LYS A 213 42.98 -34.10 -13.88
C LYS A 213 43.34 -34.58 -15.29
N VAL A 214 42.97 -33.84 -16.33
CA VAL A 214 43.31 -34.17 -17.74
C VAL A 214 44.82 -34.04 -17.98
N SER A 215 45.54 -33.21 -17.23
CA SER A 215 47.01 -33.13 -17.29
C SER A 215 47.74 -34.20 -16.46
N GLN A 216 47.02 -35.02 -15.67
CA GLN A 216 47.57 -36.06 -14.78
C GLN A 216 46.74 -37.36 -14.84
N THR A 217 46.87 -38.18 -15.88
CA THR A 217 46.03 -39.40 -16.03
C THR A 217 46.35 -40.51 -15.00
N LYS A 218 45.41 -40.86 -14.10
CA LYS A 218 44.81 -42.21 -13.85
C LYS A 218 43.70 -42.09 -12.79
N TYR A 219 42.44 -42.27 -13.20
CA TYR A 219 41.25 -41.98 -12.41
C TYR A 219 40.93 -43.09 -11.39
N THR A 220 40.69 -42.73 -10.12
CA THR A 220 39.80 -43.49 -9.22
C THR A 220 38.54 -42.65 -9.01
N ALA A 221 37.37 -43.24 -9.27
CA ALA A 221 36.11 -42.54 -9.18
C ALA A 221 35.83 -42.14 -7.72
N GLN A 222 35.78 -40.83 -7.45
CA GLN A 222 35.20 -40.28 -6.23
C GLN A 222 33.71 -39.94 -6.46
N PRO A 223 32.87 -39.97 -5.40
CA PRO A 223 31.41 -39.85 -5.51
C PRO A 223 30.94 -38.56 -6.19
N ASP A 224 29.80 -38.63 -6.87
CA ASP A 224 29.16 -37.50 -7.53
C ASP A 224 28.59 -36.50 -6.52
N LEU A 225 29.37 -35.47 -6.20
CA LEU A 225 29.04 -34.44 -5.22
C LEU A 225 27.83 -33.57 -5.63
N VAL A 226 27.49 -33.48 -6.93
CA VAL A 226 26.34 -32.68 -7.40
C VAL A 226 25.01 -33.37 -7.07
N SER A 227 24.96 -34.70 -7.21
CA SER A 227 23.79 -35.52 -6.86
C SER A 227 23.48 -35.48 -5.36
N ASN A 228 24.50 -35.61 -4.51
CA ASN A 228 24.33 -35.55 -3.05
C ASN A 228 23.84 -34.17 -2.59
N TRP A 229 24.30 -33.11 -3.24
CA TRP A 229 23.91 -31.75 -2.88
C TRP A 229 22.43 -31.44 -3.15
N GLN A 230 21.88 -31.84 -4.31
CA GLN A 230 20.44 -31.65 -4.59
C GLN A 230 19.56 -32.42 -3.60
N GLN A 231 20.00 -33.63 -3.22
CA GLN A 231 19.34 -34.43 -2.20
C GLN A 231 19.41 -33.77 -0.82
N ASP A 232 20.57 -33.22 -0.44
CA ASP A 232 20.74 -32.50 0.81
C ASP A 232 19.83 -31.25 0.86
N GLN A 233 19.74 -30.48 -0.23
CA GLN A 233 18.84 -29.32 -0.33
C GLN A 233 17.36 -29.72 -0.23
N ALA A 234 16.95 -30.82 -0.88
CA ALA A 234 15.58 -31.31 -0.79
C ALA A 234 15.22 -31.79 0.63
N ARG A 235 16.19 -32.37 1.34
CA ARG A 235 16.05 -32.74 2.75
C ARG A 235 15.91 -31.51 3.63
N GLU A 236 16.83 -30.55 3.52
CA GLU A 236 16.78 -29.27 4.26
C GLU A 236 15.49 -28.50 4.02
N ALA A 237 15.02 -28.43 2.77
CA ALA A 237 13.74 -27.81 2.42
C ALA A 237 12.55 -28.46 3.15
N THR A 238 12.55 -29.79 3.25
CA THR A 238 11.50 -30.52 3.97
C THR A 238 11.59 -30.26 5.47
N GLU A 239 12.79 -30.34 6.06
CA GLU A 239 13.03 -30.09 7.48
C GLU A 239 12.65 -28.65 7.88
N ASN A 240 12.99 -27.66 7.04
CA ASN A 240 12.68 -26.25 7.24
C ASN A 240 11.17 -26.01 7.21
N LEU A 241 10.45 -26.60 6.24
CA LEU A 241 9.00 -26.46 6.16
C LEU A 241 8.29 -27.15 7.34
N ASP A 242 8.75 -28.33 7.76
CA ASP A 242 8.17 -29.03 8.91
C ASP A 242 8.42 -28.28 10.22
N ARG A 243 9.64 -27.76 10.39
CA ARG A 243 9.98 -26.85 11.49
C ARG A 243 9.07 -25.62 11.48
N ALA A 244 8.88 -25.03 10.31
CA ALA A 244 8.03 -23.86 10.16
C ALA A 244 6.59 -24.13 10.60
N ARG A 245 5.99 -25.23 10.12
CA ARG A 245 4.64 -25.65 10.55
C ARG A 245 4.54 -25.86 12.05
N LYS A 246 5.56 -26.44 12.68
CA LYS A 246 5.61 -26.67 14.13
C LYS A 246 5.63 -25.35 14.93
N PHE A 247 6.34 -24.33 14.47
CA PHE A 247 6.34 -23.03 15.15
C PHE A 247 5.05 -22.26 14.90
N ALA A 248 4.51 -22.33 13.68
CA ALA A 248 3.25 -21.67 13.34
C ALA A 248 2.07 -22.23 14.15
N SER A 249 2.07 -23.53 14.47
CA SER A 249 1.00 -24.15 15.25
C SER A 249 0.91 -23.63 16.69
N THR A 250 1.92 -22.91 17.19
CA THR A 250 1.84 -22.25 18.49
C THR A 250 0.84 -21.08 18.51
N GLY A 251 0.54 -20.48 17.35
CA GLY A 251 -0.36 -19.33 17.23
C GLY A 251 0.16 -18.04 17.90
N THR A 252 1.42 -18.00 18.31
CA THR A 252 2.05 -16.83 18.95
C THR A 252 2.80 -15.98 17.93
N ALA A 253 3.03 -14.70 18.25
CA ALA A 253 3.77 -13.80 17.35
C ALA A 253 5.20 -14.29 17.13
N GLU A 254 5.86 -14.74 18.20
CA GLU A 254 7.20 -15.33 18.14
C GLU A 254 7.23 -16.62 17.32
N GLY A 255 6.25 -17.50 17.52
CA GLY A 255 6.14 -18.73 16.74
C GLY A 255 5.86 -18.48 15.26
N LEU A 256 5.01 -17.50 14.94
CA LEU A 256 4.75 -17.11 13.55
C LEU A 256 5.99 -16.51 12.90
N ARG A 257 6.73 -15.61 13.58
CA ARG A 257 8.02 -15.08 13.07
C ARG A 257 9.01 -16.21 12.78
N THR A 258 9.20 -17.11 13.74
CA THR A 258 10.10 -18.26 13.57
C THR A 258 9.65 -19.19 12.44
N ALA A 259 8.33 -19.36 12.25
CA ALA A 259 7.78 -20.14 11.15
C ALA A 259 8.03 -19.49 9.79
N ILE A 260 7.79 -18.18 9.70
CA ILE A 260 8.06 -17.37 8.51
C ILE A 260 9.54 -17.45 8.14
N ASP A 261 10.44 -17.34 9.13
CA ASP A 261 11.88 -17.48 8.95
C ASP A 261 12.24 -18.86 8.40
N ALA A 262 11.80 -19.93 9.08
CA ALA A 262 12.10 -21.29 8.67
C ALA A 262 11.54 -21.63 7.27
N ALA A 263 10.30 -21.26 6.94
CA ALA A 263 9.74 -21.51 5.62
C ALA A 263 10.38 -20.64 4.53
N GLY A 264 10.84 -19.44 4.86
CA GLY A 264 11.58 -18.60 3.91
C GLY A 264 12.98 -19.12 3.58
N LEU A 265 13.52 -20.07 4.35
CA LEU A 265 14.76 -20.79 4.02
C LEU A 265 14.54 -21.89 2.96
N VAL A 266 13.29 -22.22 2.62
CA VAL A 266 13.00 -23.18 1.57
C VAL A 266 13.29 -22.53 0.22
N LEU A 267 14.31 -23.05 -0.47
CA LEU A 267 14.82 -22.46 -1.71
C LEU A 267 13.95 -22.78 -2.93
N TYR A 268 13.97 -21.86 -3.89
CA TYR A 268 13.39 -22.04 -5.22
C TYR A 268 13.99 -23.26 -5.94
N GLY A 269 13.19 -23.97 -6.73
CA GLY A 269 13.58 -25.20 -7.41
C GLY A 269 13.45 -26.48 -6.57
N THR A 270 13.24 -26.37 -5.25
CA THR A 270 12.85 -27.51 -4.41
C THR A 270 11.34 -27.80 -4.55
N SER A 271 10.94 -29.07 -4.40
CA SER A 271 9.53 -29.46 -4.47
C SER A 271 8.65 -28.88 -3.34
N ARG A 272 9.26 -28.29 -2.32
CA ARG A 272 8.59 -27.69 -1.15
C ARG A 272 8.40 -26.17 -1.27
N TYR A 273 9.04 -25.53 -2.24
CA TYR A 273 9.07 -24.07 -2.36
C TYR A 273 7.69 -23.43 -2.41
N GLU A 274 6.82 -23.87 -3.32
CA GLU A 274 5.49 -23.27 -3.49
C GLU A 274 4.61 -23.39 -2.23
N GLU A 275 4.79 -24.47 -1.47
CA GLU A 275 4.07 -24.64 -0.22
C GLU A 275 4.64 -23.73 0.88
N ALA A 276 5.97 -23.61 0.94
CA ALA A 276 6.64 -22.75 1.89
C ALA A 276 6.28 -21.28 1.67
N GLN A 277 6.28 -20.79 0.43
CA GLN A 277 5.90 -19.41 0.12
C GLN A 277 4.44 -19.12 0.48
N ARG A 278 3.50 -20.00 0.12
CA ARG A 278 2.09 -19.85 0.53
C ARG A 278 1.92 -19.84 2.05
N SER A 279 2.77 -20.57 2.77
CA SER A 279 2.77 -20.59 4.23
C SER A 279 3.32 -19.29 4.80
N VAL A 280 4.44 -18.78 4.25
CA VAL A 280 5.01 -17.47 4.59
C VAL A 280 3.98 -16.37 4.43
N ASP A 281 3.31 -16.28 3.28
CA ASP A 281 2.29 -15.27 3.04
C ASP A 281 1.15 -15.33 4.05
N ARG A 282 0.64 -16.53 4.33
CA ARG A 282 -0.43 -16.73 5.31
C ARG A 282 0.00 -16.32 6.71
N TRP A 283 1.16 -16.76 7.17
CA TRP A 283 1.64 -16.48 8.52
C TRP A 283 2.02 -15.01 8.69
N ASN A 284 2.52 -14.34 7.65
CA ASN A 284 2.73 -12.90 7.67
C ASN A 284 1.42 -12.15 7.98
N HIS A 285 0.31 -12.49 7.32
CA HIS A 285 -0.99 -11.86 7.62
C HIS A 285 -1.45 -12.13 9.06
N GLN A 286 -1.26 -13.36 9.56
CA GLN A 286 -1.62 -13.71 10.95
C GLN A 286 -0.75 -12.98 11.98
N LEU A 287 0.55 -12.85 11.70
CA LEU A 287 1.49 -12.16 12.56
C LEU A 287 1.11 -10.68 12.66
N GLN A 288 0.83 -10.03 11.52
CA GLN A 288 0.38 -8.64 11.48
C GLN A 288 -0.90 -8.42 12.29
N GLU A 289 -1.89 -9.30 12.16
CA GLU A 289 -3.10 -9.21 12.99
C GLU A 289 -2.79 -9.28 14.49
N LEU A 290 -1.90 -10.20 14.88
CA LEU A 290 -1.56 -10.42 16.29
C LEU A 290 -0.73 -9.26 16.88
N GLU A 291 0.20 -8.72 16.10
CA GLU A 291 1.02 -7.56 16.47
C GLU A 291 0.19 -6.28 16.56
N ASP A 292 -0.81 -6.13 15.69
CA ASP A 292 -1.59 -4.91 15.60
C ASP A 292 -2.80 -4.86 16.54
N ARG A 293 -3.35 -6.03 16.90
CA ARG A 293 -4.52 -6.13 17.79
C ARG A 293 -4.36 -5.35 19.11
N PRO A 294 -3.20 -5.36 19.79
CA PRO A 294 -3.00 -4.55 20.99
C PRO A 294 -3.11 -3.05 20.77
N TYR A 295 -2.66 -2.52 19.62
CA TYR A 295 -2.82 -1.09 19.30
C TYR A 295 -4.30 -0.73 19.20
N LEU A 296 -5.06 -1.48 18.41
CA LEU A 296 -6.49 -1.23 18.24
C LEU A 296 -7.26 -1.37 19.56
N ALA A 297 -6.92 -2.37 20.37
CA ALA A 297 -7.54 -2.58 21.68
C ALA A 297 -7.27 -1.42 22.64
N ARG A 298 -6.02 -0.95 22.74
CA ARG A 298 -5.67 0.22 23.58
C ARG A 298 -6.32 1.49 23.07
N ALA A 299 -6.38 1.68 21.75
CA ALA A 299 -7.04 2.82 21.13
C ALA A 299 -8.53 2.89 21.54
N VAL A 300 -9.25 1.77 21.46
CA VAL A 300 -10.65 1.69 21.91
C VAL A 300 -10.78 2.02 23.40
N GLN A 301 -9.88 1.51 24.26
CA GLN A 301 -9.90 1.82 25.69
C GLN A 301 -9.68 3.31 25.98
N LEU A 302 -8.78 3.97 25.23
CA LEU A 302 -8.58 5.41 25.33
C LEU A 302 -9.84 6.16 24.91
N ALA A 303 -10.44 5.81 23.76
CA ALA A 303 -11.62 6.48 23.23
C ALA A 303 -12.84 6.39 24.15
N ASN A 304 -12.99 5.30 24.91
CA ASN A 304 -14.10 5.10 25.85
C ASN A 304 -14.20 6.17 26.95
N LYS A 305 -13.13 6.93 27.20
CA LYS A 305 -13.16 8.06 28.16
C LYS A 305 -13.97 9.25 27.64
N GLY A 306 -14.09 9.40 26.32
CA GLY A 306 -14.97 10.36 25.66
C GLY A 306 -14.54 11.84 25.71
N ASP A 307 -13.42 12.18 26.34
CA ASP A 307 -12.86 13.54 26.31
C ASP A 307 -11.95 13.74 25.09
N MET A 308 -11.74 15.02 24.69
CA MET A 308 -10.95 15.35 23.50
C MET A 308 -9.53 14.79 23.55
N SER A 309 -8.86 14.85 24.71
CA SER A 309 -7.48 14.40 24.85
C SER A 309 -7.37 12.89 24.70
N SER A 310 -8.30 12.14 25.29
CA SER A 310 -8.33 10.68 25.19
C SER A 310 -8.71 10.20 23.78
N LEU A 311 -9.60 10.92 23.08
CA LEU A 311 -9.90 10.65 21.66
C LEU A 311 -8.69 10.91 20.76
N GLN A 312 -7.93 12.00 21.00
CA GLN A 312 -6.68 12.26 20.27
C GLN A 312 -5.65 11.15 20.51
N ALA A 313 -5.50 10.71 21.76
CA ALA A 313 -4.63 9.59 22.11
C ALA A 313 -5.09 8.28 21.45
N ALA A 314 -6.41 8.03 21.40
CA ALA A 314 -6.98 6.88 20.73
C ALA A 314 -6.66 6.88 19.23
N ILE A 315 -6.81 8.02 18.55
CA ILE A 315 -6.46 8.18 17.14
C ILE A 315 -4.97 7.88 16.92
N ALA A 316 -4.09 8.46 17.75
CA ALA A 316 -2.65 8.21 17.66
C ALA A 316 -2.32 6.72 17.86
N GLU A 317 -2.98 6.06 18.81
CA GLU A 317 -2.77 4.64 19.08
C GLU A 317 -3.28 3.75 17.94
N ALA A 318 -4.50 3.98 17.42
CA ALA A 318 -5.05 3.22 16.29
C ALA A 318 -4.28 3.46 15.00
N SER A 319 -3.66 4.63 14.85
CA SER A 319 -2.81 4.94 13.69
C SER A 319 -1.59 4.03 13.61
N ASN A 320 -1.21 3.36 14.71
CA ASN A 320 -0.12 2.37 14.72
C ASN A 320 -0.50 1.01 14.11
N VAL A 321 -1.78 0.74 13.87
CA VAL A 321 -2.21 -0.48 13.16
C VAL A 321 -1.66 -0.44 11.73
N SER A 322 -0.97 -1.49 11.32
CA SER A 322 -0.28 -1.56 10.04
C SER A 322 -1.28 -1.71 8.89
N PHE A 323 -1.05 -1.04 7.77
CA PHE A 323 -1.94 -1.08 6.60
C PHE A 323 -2.14 -2.48 5.99
N GLY A 324 -1.13 -3.34 6.04
CA GLY A 324 -1.24 -4.73 5.59
C GLY A 324 -2.09 -5.62 6.49
N SER A 325 -2.47 -5.13 7.67
CA SER A 325 -3.24 -5.88 8.66
C SER A 325 -4.71 -5.94 8.30
N VAL A 326 -5.33 -7.08 8.59
CA VAL A 326 -6.78 -7.25 8.49
C VAL A 326 -7.56 -6.29 9.40
N LEU A 327 -6.90 -5.73 10.43
CA LEU A 327 -7.47 -4.76 11.37
C LEU A 327 -7.41 -3.31 10.88
N TYR A 328 -6.69 -3.04 9.79
CA TYR A 328 -6.44 -1.67 9.35
C TYR A 328 -7.73 -0.92 9.01
N GLN A 329 -8.62 -1.55 8.24
CA GLN A 329 -9.88 -0.91 7.86
C GLN A 329 -10.72 -0.56 9.09
N GLU A 330 -10.78 -1.46 10.08
CA GLU A 330 -11.46 -1.19 11.34
C GLU A 330 -10.79 -0.04 12.10
N ALA A 331 -9.45 0.01 12.13
CA ALA A 331 -8.72 1.09 12.77
C ALA A 331 -9.01 2.46 12.14
N GLN A 332 -9.02 2.55 10.80
CA GLN A 332 -9.34 3.78 10.08
C GLN A 332 -10.78 4.24 10.31
N ASP A 333 -11.75 3.31 10.29
CA ASP A 333 -13.14 3.62 10.57
C ASP A 333 -13.31 4.21 11.98
N LYS A 334 -12.59 3.67 12.97
CA LYS A 334 -12.57 4.23 14.34
C LYS A 334 -11.90 5.60 14.41
N ILE A 335 -10.78 5.79 13.71
CA ILE A 335 -10.10 7.08 13.63
C ILE A 335 -11.05 8.15 13.10
N GLY A 336 -11.76 7.88 12.00
CA GLY A 336 -12.77 8.79 11.45
C GLY A 336 -13.85 9.14 12.48
N GLN A 337 -14.42 8.13 13.16
CA GLN A 337 -15.44 8.34 14.19
C GLN A 337 -14.95 9.21 15.36
N TRP A 338 -13.71 9.00 15.82
CA TRP A 338 -13.14 9.77 16.92
C TRP A 338 -12.77 11.20 16.52
N THR A 339 -12.32 11.41 15.28
CA THR A 339 -12.08 12.75 14.73
C THR A 339 -13.38 13.55 14.70
N ASP A 340 -14.48 12.96 14.22
CA ASP A 340 -15.81 13.57 14.24
C ASP A 340 -16.28 13.90 15.66
N ALA A 341 -16.00 13.03 16.62
CA ALA A 341 -16.32 13.25 18.02
C ALA A 341 -15.54 14.44 18.61
N ILE A 342 -14.24 14.56 18.28
CA ILE A 342 -13.42 15.70 18.69
C ILE A 342 -13.98 17.01 18.13
N GLN A 343 -14.31 17.06 16.83
CA GLN A 343 -14.88 18.25 16.20
C GLN A 343 -16.17 18.70 16.90
N LYS A 344 -17.09 17.77 17.19
CA LYS A 344 -18.35 18.05 17.90
C LYS A 344 -18.12 18.53 19.34
N LEU A 345 -17.13 17.96 20.04
CA LEU A 345 -16.77 18.43 21.38
C LEU A 345 -16.17 19.83 21.31
N HIS A 346 -15.33 20.10 20.30
CA HIS A 346 -14.65 21.38 20.13
C HIS A 346 -15.65 22.50 19.87
N SER A 347 -16.59 22.31 18.94
CA SER A 347 -17.63 23.30 18.63
C SER A 347 -18.57 23.58 19.82
N ARG A 348 -18.81 22.59 20.69
CA ARG A 348 -19.56 22.79 21.94
C ARG A 348 -18.80 23.57 22.99
N ALA A 349 -17.49 23.34 23.11
CA ALA A 349 -16.64 23.99 24.10
C ALA A 349 -16.29 25.43 23.69
N TYR A 350 -16.12 25.66 22.40
CA TYR A 350 -15.81 26.94 21.79
C TYR A 350 -16.85 27.24 20.71
N PRO A 351 -18.09 27.60 21.11
CA PRO A 351 -19.07 28.06 20.14
C PRO A 351 -18.49 29.32 19.48
N GLU A 352 -18.37 29.33 18.16
CA GLU A 352 -17.91 30.52 17.46
C GLU A 352 -18.80 31.71 17.84
N PRO A 353 -18.22 32.87 18.22
CA PRO A 353 -19.01 34.05 18.49
C PRO A 353 -19.79 34.42 17.22
N PRO A 354 -21.07 34.84 17.32
CA PRO A 354 -21.80 35.32 16.15
C PRO A 354 -20.97 36.44 15.52
N SER A 355 -20.57 36.23 14.26
CA SER A 355 -19.62 37.08 13.54
C SER A 355 -20.05 38.56 13.59
N ARG A 356 -19.48 39.32 14.54
CA ARG A 356 -19.52 40.79 14.53
C ARG A 356 -18.41 41.29 13.61
N ASN A 357 -18.62 41.06 12.31
CA ASN A 357 -18.19 41.92 11.20
C ASN A 357 -18.62 41.23 9.92
N ARG A 358 -19.93 41.29 9.66
CA ARG A 358 -20.49 41.23 8.32
C ARG A 358 -19.90 42.38 7.51
N ILE A 359 -18.96 42.10 6.63
CA ILE A 359 -18.86 42.89 5.40
C ILE A 359 -19.85 42.23 4.47
N SER A 360 -20.92 42.95 4.15
CA SER A 360 -21.87 42.50 3.13
C SER A 360 -21.18 42.61 1.77
N PRO A 361 -21.40 41.70 0.81
CA PRO A 361 -20.99 41.89 -0.58
C PRO A 361 -21.46 43.24 -1.18
N ALA A 362 -22.47 43.87 -0.55
CA ALA A 362 -22.96 45.20 -0.89
C ALA A 362 -21.99 46.36 -0.56
N ASP A 363 -20.94 46.14 0.23
CA ASP A 363 -19.96 47.17 0.59
C ASP A 363 -18.76 47.22 -0.38
N TYR A 364 -18.71 46.33 -1.37
CA TYR A 364 -17.70 46.35 -2.43
C TYR A 364 -18.13 47.28 -3.58
N VAL A 365 -17.94 48.60 -3.41
CA VAL A 365 -18.03 49.54 -4.54
C VAL A 365 -16.77 49.37 -5.39
N VAL A 366 -16.93 48.74 -6.56
CA VAL A 366 -15.89 48.69 -7.59
C VAL A 366 -15.58 50.12 -8.03
N PRO A 367 -14.34 50.63 -7.90
CA PRO A 367 -14.01 51.95 -8.43
C PRO A 367 -14.04 51.88 -9.96
N VAL A 368 -15.06 52.49 -10.55
CA VAL A 368 -15.14 52.71 -11.99
C VAL A 368 -13.95 53.60 -12.37
N LYS A 369 -13.03 53.07 -13.19
CA LYS A 369 -12.00 53.88 -13.83
C LYS A 369 -12.70 54.90 -14.74
N THR A 370 -12.79 56.15 -14.29
CA THR A 370 -13.00 57.29 -15.17
C THR A 370 -11.77 57.45 -16.06
N THR A 371 -11.89 57.00 -17.32
CA THR A 371 -11.02 57.45 -18.40
C THR A 371 -11.57 58.77 -18.94
N ALA A 372 -10.82 59.86 -18.79
CA ALA A 372 -10.78 61.06 -19.65
C ALA A 372 -9.85 62.09 -18.95
N PRO A 373 -9.27 63.08 -19.65
CA PRO A 373 -9.91 63.93 -20.66
C PRO A 373 -9.84 63.42 -22.10
#